data_AF-A0A3C1HT81-F1
#
_entry.id   AF-A0A3C1HT81-F1
#
_cell.length_a   1.000
_cell.length_b   1.000
_cell.length_c   1.000
_cell.angle_alpha   90.00
_cell.angle_beta   90.00
_cell.angle_gamma   90.00
#
_symmetry.space_group_name_H-M   'P 1'
#
loop_
_entity.id
_entity.type
_entity.pdbx_description
1 polymer ?
#
loop_
_entity_poly.entity_id
_entity_poly.type
_entity_poly.pdbx_seq_one_letter_code
_entity_poly.pdbx_strand_id
1 'polypeptide(L)'
;MVSGGDCISKIDGKTVFVPYALPGERLRIQIEREMRDYSTARIVEVLEPSANRATPFCPLYTKCGGCNMQHIATDFQTELRSSILKDAFAREGVDAGDVQVVSANPIGYRARFQLHDGGLMEKRSNRILSIQNCPCATPEVNKYLAEMPFEQRPKGRVHVFGTEKIVSIPEGFDKIIVCNEDSKKDGRVIGKRTVRNGRPTKKIKKVQPRYEGASVKEENLCTVDILGKKITFDVQGFFQSNMQVLEKTIPLITE
;
A
#
# COMPACT_ATOMS: atom_id res chain seq x y z
N MET A 1 -17.54 6.56 5.39
CA MET A 1 -16.48 5.55 5.11
C MET A 1 -15.27 5.90 5.95
N VAL A 2 -14.43 4.93 6.36
CA VAL A 2 -13.17 5.23 7.06
C VAL A 2 -11.98 5.26 6.10
N SER A 3 -10.86 5.84 6.55
CA SER A 3 -9.59 5.90 5.79
C SER A 3 -9.15 4.55 5.18
N GLY A 4 -9.42 3.44 5.88
CA GLY A 4 -9.12 2.08 5.37
C GLY A 4 -9.95 1.62 4.16
N GLY A 5 -10.99 2.38 3.77
CA GLY A 5 -11.91 2.03 2.67
C GLY A 5 -13.10 1.17 3.11
N ASP A 6 -13.20 0.82 4.39
CA ASP A 6 -14.36 0.11 4.94
C ASP A 6 -15.49 1.10 5.21
N CYS A 7 -16.73 0.69 4.91
CA CYS A 7 -17.90 1.46 5.27
C CYS A 7 -18.35 1.14 6.70
N ILE A 8 -18.97 2.12 7.36
CA ILE A 8 -19.50 1.96 8.71
C ILE A 8 -21.01 1.89 8.64
N SER A 9 -21.59 0.94 9.34
CA SER A 9 -23.01 0.90 9.70
C SER A 9 -23.16 0.85 11.23
N LYS A 10 -24.38 1.09 11.73
CA LYS A 10 -24.76 0.87 13.13
C LYS A 10 -25.88 -0.16 13.18
N ILE A 11 -25.65 -1.24 13.93
CA ILE A 11 -26.65 -2.30 14.18
C ILE A 11 -26.77 -2.42 15.69
N ASP A 12 -27.99 -2.25 16.22
CA ASP A 12 -28.29 -2.33 17.65
C ASP A 12 -27.35 -1.46 18.52
N GLY A 13 -27.03 -0.26 18.04
CA GLY A 13 -26.12 0.68 18.71
C GLY A 13 -24.63 0.36 18.56
N LYS A 14 -24.26 -0.78 17.97
CA LYS A 14 -22.87 -1.21 17.76
C LYS A 14 -22.35 -0.82 16.39
N THR A 15 -21.10 -0.35 16.34
CA THR A 15 -20.41 -0.01 15.08
C THR A 15 -20.06 -1.28 14.32
N VAL A 16 -20.43 -1.35 13.04
CA VAL A 16 -20.14 -2.49 12.16
C VAL A 16 -19.35 -2.01 10.95
N PHE A 17 -18.13 -2.53 10.79
CA PHE A 17 -17.30 -2.29 9.62
C PHE A 17 -17.66 -3.29 8.52
N VAL A 18 -17.97 -2.77 7.33
CA VAL A 18 -18.36 -3.55 6.16
C VAL A 18 -17.38 -3.22 5.03
N PRO A 19 -16.37 -4.08 4.79
CA PRO A 19 -15.46 -3.92 3.65
C PRO A 19 -16.23 -4.01 2.32
N TYR A 20 -15.81 -3.21 1.35
CA TYR A 20 -16.36 -3.17 -0.02
C TYR A 20 -17.81 -2.68 -0.16
N ALA A 21 -18.35 -2.06 0.89
CA ALA A 21 -19.62 -1.36 0.87
C ALA A 21 -19.40 0.13 0.55
N LEU A 22 -20.38 0.76 -0.10
CA LEU A 22 -20.43 2.20 -0.31
C LEU A 22 -21.44 2.86 0.64
N PRO A 23 -21.26 4.15 0.97
CA PRO A 23 -22.31 4.91 1.63
C PRO A 23 -23.58 4.93 0.78
N GLY A 24 -24.74 4.81 1.44
CA GLY A 24 -26.05 4.82 0.79
C GLY A 24 -26.53 3.46 0.26
N GLU A 25 -25.75 2.39 0.40
CA GLU A 25 -26.18 1.06 -0.04
C GLU A 25 -27.04 0.33 0.98
N ARG A 26 -27.98 -0.47 0.47
CA ARG A 26 -28.71 -1.46 1.27
C ARG A 26 -28.13 -2.85 1.01
N LEU A 27 -27.65 -3.49 2.07
CA LEU A 27 -26.87 -4.72 1.98
C LEU A 27 -27.42 -5.80 2.91
N ARG A 28 -27.38 -7.05 2.46
CA ARG A 28 -27.42 -8.22 3.35
C ARG A 28 -26.00 -8.55 3.75
N ILE A 29 -25.72 -8.53 5.06
CA ILE A 29 -24.39 -8.76 5.59
C ILE A 29 -24.38 -9.94 6.58
N GLN A 30 -23.23 -10.56 6.75
CA GLN A 30 -22.97 -11.57 7.77
C GLN A 30 -21.84 -11.08 8.68
N ILE A 31 -22.07 -11.07 9.99
CA ILE A 31 -21.03 -10.74 10.98
C ILE A 31 -19.94 -11.84 10.93
N GLU A 32 -18.69 -11.44 10.68
CA GLU A 32 -17.53 -12.34 10.67
C GLU A 32 -16.81 -12.36 12.00
N ARG A 33 -16.70 -11.20 12.65
CA ARG A 33 -16.05 -11.05 13.96
C ARG A 33 -16.81 -10.06 14.81
N GLU A 34 -16.96 -10.42 16.06
CA GLU A 34 -17.59 -9.58 17.07
C GLU A 34 -16.56 -9.23 18.14
N MET A 35 -16.32 -7.93 18.31
CA MET A 35 -15.49 -7.38 19.38
C MET A 35 -16.39 -6.67 20.39
N ARG A 36 -15.81 -6.19 21.50
CA ARG A 36 -16.56 -5.43 22.51
C ARG A 36 -17.22 -4.18 21.92
N ASP A 37 -16.43 -3.36 21.22
CA ASP A 37 -16.86 -2.01 20.79
C ASP A 37 -17.30 -1.94 19.33
N TYR A 38 -16.96 -2.96 18.53
CA TYR A 38 -17.31 -3.02 17.11
C TYR A 38 -17.45 -4.45 16.60
N SER A 39 -18.04 -4.60 15.43
CA SER A 39 -18.04 -5.86 14.68
C SER A 39 -17.49 -5.63 13.27
N THR A 40 -17.00 -6.69 12.65
CA THR A 40 -16.70 -6.69 11.21
C THR A 40 -17.63 -7.66 10.51
N ALA A 41 -18.16 -7.27 9.37
CA ALA A 41 -19.06 -8.09 8.57
C ALA A 41 -18.53 -8.27 7.14
N ARG A 42 -19.05 -9.27 6.45
CA ARG A 42 -18.91 -9.42 4.99
C ARG A 42 -20.24 -9.19 4.30
N ILE A 43 -20.20 -8.69 3.07
CA ILE A 43 -21.38 -8.57 2.22
C ILE A 43 -21.76 -9.96 1.72
N VAL A 44 -22.99 -10.37 1.98
CA VAL A 44 -23.62 -11.57 1.41
C VAL A 44 -24.29 -11.21 0.09
N GLU A 45 -24.99 -10.07 0.06
CA GLU A 45 -25.71 -9.59 -1.11
C GLU A 45 -25.86 -8.07 -1.08
N VAL A 46 -25.78 -7.45 -2.26
CA VAL A 46 -26.09 -6.02 -2.46
C VAL A 46 -27.54 -5.93 -2.93
N LEU A 47 -28.43 -5.41 -2.07
CA LEU A 47 -29.86 -5.33 -2.35
C LEU A 47 -30.20 -4.07 -3.16
N GLU A 48 -29.64 -2.92 -2.76
CA GLU A 48 -29.75 -1.66 -3.48
C GLU A 48 -28.34 -1.08 -3.64
N PRO A 49 -27.72 -1.21 -4.82
CA PRO A 49 -26.37 -0.70 -5.07
C PRO A 49 -26.38 0.83 -5.19
N SER A 50 -25.28 1.45 -4.77
CA SER A 50 -25.06 2.88 -5.02
C SER A 50 -24.84 3.13 -6.51
N ALA A 51 -25.29 4.28 -7.03
CA ALA A 51 -24.96 4.73 -8.38
C ALA A 51 -23.45 4.87 -8.62
N ASN A 52 -22.67 5.06 -7.54
CA ASN A 52 -21.22 5.16 -7.58
C ASN A 52 -20.51 3.81 -7.44
N ARG A 53 -21.24 2.68 -7.41
CA ARG A 53 -20.62 1.34 -7.42
C ARG A 53 -20.05 1.07 -8.81
N ALA A 54 -18.77 0.71 -8.85
CA ALA A 54 -18.05 0.35 -10.07
C ALA A 54 -17.64 -1.12 -10.06
N THR A 55 -17.48 -1.69 -11.25
CA THR A 55 -16.87 -3.02 -11.42
C THR A 55 -15.36 -2.90 -11.28
N PRO A 56 -14.72 -3.61 -10.34
CA PRO A 56 -13.27 -3.60 -10.18
C PRO A 56 -12.56 -4.08 -11.46
N PHE A 57 -11.55 -3.33 -11.91
CA PHE A 57 -10.75 -3.70 -13.10
C PHE A 57 -9.71 -4.79 -12.82
N CYS A 58 -9.33 -5.01 -11.56
CA CYS A 58 -8.34 -6.03 -11.20
C CYS A 58 -9.02 -7.37 -10.88
N PRO A 59 -8.65 -8.48 -11.53
CA PRO A 59 -9.23 -9.80 -11.25
C PRO A 59 -8.85 -10.35 -9.86
N LEU A 60 -7.79 -9.81 -9.26
CA LEU A 60 -7.37 -10.15 -7.89
C LEU A 60 -7.95 -9.20 -6.83
N TYR A 61 -8.83 -8.28 -7.23
CA TYR A 61 -9.50 -7.40 -6.28
C TYR A 61 -10.28 -8.24 -5.26
N THR A 62 -10.33 -7.77 -4.02
CA THR A 62 -10.78 -8.48 -2.80
C THR A 62 -9.87 -9.60 -2.26
N LYS A 63 -9.06 -10.25 -3.09
CA LYS A 63 -8.09 -11.29 -2.69
C LYS A 63 -6.72 -10.71 -2.35
N CYS A 64 -6.17 -9.88 -3.24
CA CYS A 64 -4.90 -9.20 -3.02
C CYS A 64 -5.05 -8.09 -1.96
N GLY A 65 -4.07 -7.96 -1.07
CA GLY A 65 -4.05 -6.92 -0.03
C GLY A 65 -3.74 -5.50 -0.52
N GLY A 66 -3.54 -5.30 -1.83
CA GLY A 66 -3.02 -4.04 -2.37
C GLY A 66 -4.05 -2.92 -2.60
N CYS A 67 -5.25 -3.25 -3.07
CA CYS A 67 -6.27 -2.26 -3.45
C CYS A 67 -7.52 -2.37 -2.56
N ASN A 68 -8.12 -1.24 -2.18
CA ASN A 68 -9.30 -1.21 -1.30
C ASN A 68 -10.53 -0.51 -1.89
N MET A 69 -10.41 0.32 -2.94
CA MET A 69 -11.53 1.16 -3.44
C MET A 69 -11.93 0.94 -4.91
N GLN A 70 -11.46 -0.11 -5.61
CA GLN A 70 -11.81 -0.32 -7.04
C GLN A 70 -13.30 -0.57 -7.31
N HIS A 71 -14.08 -0.92 -6.29
CA HIS A 71 -15.53 -1.08 -6.37
C HIS A 71 -16.29 0.26 -6.34
N ILE A 72 -15.57 1.38 -6.33
CA ILE A 72 -16.09 2.75 -6.23
C ILE A 72 -15.67 3.52 -7.48
N ALA A 73 -16.59 4.26 -8.08
CA ALA A 73 -16.30 5.17 -9.19
C ALA A 73 -15.19 6.16 -8.79
N THR A 74 -14.25 6.44 -9.70
CA THR A 74 -13.04 7.23 -9.42
C THR A 74 -13.35 8.61 -8.84
N ASP A 75 -14.35 9.31 -9.37
CA ASP A 75 -14.72 10.65 -8.88
C ASP A 75 -15.25 10.56 -7.45
N PHE A 76 -16.07 9.55 -7.16
CA PHE A 76 -16.56 9.32 -5.81
C PHE A 76 -15.47 8.84 -4.83
N GLN A 77 -14.41 8.16 -5.30
CA GLN A 77 -13.24 7.87 -4.45
C GLN A 77 -12.57 9.16 -3.95
N THR A 78 -12.47 10.15 -4.83
CA THR A 78 -11.91 11.46 -4.52
C THR A 78 -12.76 12.20 -3.49
N GLU A 79 -14.07 12.28 -3.72
CA GLU A 79 -15.01 12.89 -2.78
C GLU A 79 -14.94 12.26 -1.39
N LEU A 80 -14.95 10.92 -1.33
CA LEU A 80 -14.85 10.19 -0.07
C LEU A 80 -13.54 10.47 0.67
N ARG A 81 -12.41 10.54 -0.05
CA ARG A 81 -11.10 10.87 0.57
C ARG A 81 -11.05 12.29 1.08
N SER A 82 -11.59 13.25 0.32
CA SER A 82 -11.69 14.64 0.76
C SER A 82 -12.58 14.79 1.99
N SER A 83 -13.72 14.07 2.03
CA SER A 83 -14.58 14.04 3.22
C SER A 83 -13.87 13.42 4.42
N ILE A 84 -13.15 12.30 4.25
CA ILE A 84 -12.37 11.67 5.34
C ILE A 84 -11.30 12.63 5.88
N LEU A 85 -10.64 13.40 5.00
CA LEU A 85 -9.66 14.42 5.40
C LEU A 85 -10.33 15.53 6.22
N LYS A 86 -11.41 16.12 5.70
CA LYS A 86 -12.15 17.18 6.39
C LYS A 86 -12.66 16.72 7.75
N ASP A 87 -13.22 15.51 7.83
CA ASP A 87 -13.67 14.91 9.09
C ASP A 87 -12.52 14.75 10.09
N ALA A 88 -11.32 14.39 9.63
CA ALA A 88 -10.15 14.24 10.50
C ALA A 88 -9.68 15.59 11.06
N PHE A 89 -9.65 16.63 10.24
CA PHE A 89 -9.29 17.99 10.65
C PHE A 89 -10.33 18.57 11.63
N ALA A 90 -11.61 18.42 11.33
CA ALA A 90 -12.70 18.92 12.16
C ALA A 90 -12.70 18.32 13.58
N ARG A 91 -12.28 17.05 13.73
CA ARG A 91 -12.14 16.41 15.05
C ARG A 91 -11.07 17.04 15.93
N GLU A 92 -10.05 17.62 15.31
CA GLU A 92 -8.98 18.37 15.98
C GLU A 92 -9.31 19.86 16.10
N GLY A 93 -10.52 20.28 15.71
CA GLY A 93 -10.96 21.68 15.73
C GLY A 93 -10.33 22.55 14.65
N VAL A 94 -9.80 21.95 13.57
CA VAL A 94 -9.18 22.65 12.46
C VAL A 94 -10.13 22.65 11.26
N ASP A 95 -10.35 23.80 10.63
CA ASP A 95 -11.02 23.88 9.33
C ASP A 95 -10.01 23.59 8.22
N ALA A 96 -10.28 22.54 7.45
CA ALA A 96 -9.45 22.17 6.31
C ALA A 96 -9.69 23.05 5.07
N GLY A 97 -10.76 23.86 5.06
CA GLY A 97 -11.13 24.71 3.93
C GLY A 97 -11.40 23.93 2.63
N ASP A 98 -11.04 24.55 1.51
CA ASP A 98 -11.15 23.94 0.19
C ASP A 98 -9.97 23.00 -0.07
N VAL A 99 -10.28 21.71 -0.22
CA VAL A 99 -9.30 20.65 -0.45
C VAL A 99 -9.06 20.52 -1.95
N GLN A 100 -7.89 20.98 -2.41
CA GLN A 100 -7.44 20.73 -3.77
C GLN A 100 -6.98 19.27 -3.92
N VAL A 101 -7.57 18.56 -4.89
CA VAL A 101 -7.21 17.17 -5.17
C VAL A 101 -6.25 17.11 -6.35
N VAL A 102 -5.11 16.45 -6.15
CA VAL A 102 -4.17 16.10 -7.22
C VAL A 102 -4.34 14.62 -7.56
N SER A 103 -4.84 14.34 -8.76
CA SER A 103 -5.08 12.98 -9.24
C SER A 103 -4.44 12.72 -10.61
N ALA A 104 -4.32 11.43 -10.95
CA ALA A 104 -3.76 10.95 -12.20
C ALA A 104 -4.45 9.64 -12.60
N ASN A 105 -3.90 8.92 -13.58
CA ASN A 105 -4.48 7.68 -14.08
C ASN A 105 -4.69 6.64 -12.94
N PRO A 106 -5.90 6.05 -12.78
CA PRO A 106 -6.16 5.03 -11.76
C PRO A 106 -5.49 3.67 -12.04
N ILE A 107 -4.93 3.48 -13.22
CA ILE A 107 -4.15 2.30 -13.63
C ILE A 107 -2.74 2.71 -14.05
N GLY A 108 -1.80 1.77 -14.06
CA GLY A 108 -0.45 2.02 -14.57
C GLY A 108 0.42 2.96 -13.72
N TYR A 109 -0.02 3.36 -12.53
CA TYR A 109 0.61 4.46 -11.78
C TYR A 109 1.69 4.02 -10.79
N ARG A 110 1.69 2.74 -10.38
CA ARG A 110 2.52 2.25 -9.26
C ARG A 110 3.87 1.79 -9.79
N ALA A 111 4.87 2.65 -9.65
CA ALA A 111 6.25 2.35 -10.04
C ALA A 111 6.96 1.44 -9.04
N ARG A 112 6.50 1.41 -7.77
CA ARG A 112 7.18 0.72 -6.68
C ARG A 112 6.38 -0.44 -6.09
N PHE A 113 7.02 -1.60 -6.00
CA PHE A 113 6.51 -2.80 -5.37
C PHE A 113 7.48 -3.36 -4.33
N GLN A 114 6.90 -3.97 -3.30
CA GLN A 114 7.61 -4.86 -2.39
C GLN A 114 6.99 -6.24 -2.56
N LEU A 115 7.74 -7.16 -3.14
CA LEU A 115 7.34 -8.55 -3.30
C LEU A 115 7.87 -9.37 -2.12
N HIS A 116 7.06 -10.32 -1.70
CA HIS A 116 7.36 -11.29 -0.65
C HIS A 116 7.42 -12.67 -1.30
N ASP A 117 8.60 -13.29 -1.28
CA ASP A 117 8.88 -14.58 -1.92
C ASP A 117 8.43 -14.64 -3.39
N GLY A 118 8.58 -13.52 -4.10
CA GLY A 118 8.21 -13.35 -5.51
C GLY A 118 6.77 -12.90 -5.78
N GLY A 119 5.93 -12.70 -4.76
CA GLY A 119 4.50 -12.37 -4.92
C GLY A 119 3.98 -11.27 -4.01
N LEU A 120 2.66 -11.06 -4.04
CA LEU A 120 1.96 -10.10 -3.17
C LEU A 120 1.27 -10.82 -2.02
N MET A 121 1.14 -10.14 -0.88
CA MET A 121 0.41 -10.69 0.26
C MET A 121 -1.10 -10.77 -0.03
N GLU A 122 -1.69 -11.91 0.27
CA GLU A 122 -3.15 -12.06 0.31
C GLU A 122 -3.75 -11.21 1.45
N LYS A 123 -4.94 -10.66 1.24
CA LYS A 123 -5.59 -9.79 2.22
C LYS A 123 -5.88 -10.55 3.51
N ARG A 124 -5.48 -9.98 4.64
CA ARG A 124 -5.70 -10.53 6.00
C ARG A 124 -5.18 -11.97 6.16
N SER A 125 -4.08 -12.30 5.47
CA SER A 125 -3.48 -13.64 5.41
C SER A 125 -1.95 -13.52 5.36
N ASN A 126 -1.25 -14.62 5.65
CA ASN A 126 0.20 -14.74 5.45
C ASN A 126 0.55 -15.48 4.15
N ARG A 127 -0.45 -15.75 3.30
CA ARG A 127 -0.25 -16.44 2.02
C ARG A 127 0.25 -15.47 0.96
N ILE A 128 1.16 -15.97 0.12
CA ILE A 128 1.69 -15.26 -1.03
C ILE A 128 0.85 -15.59 -2.26
N LEU A 129 0.37 -14.56 -2.94
CA LEU A 129 -0.30 -14.65 -4.23
C LEU A 129 0.75 -14.56 -5.33
N SER A 130 0.81 -15.59 -6.17
CA SER A 130 1.48 -15.51 -7.46
C SER A 130 0.74 -14.52 -8.34
N ILE A 131 1.47 -13.55 -8.88
CA ILE A 131 0.94 -12.53 -9.77
C ILE A 131 1.76 -12.49 -11.05
N GLN A 132 1.08 -12.39 -12.19
CA GLN A 132 1.72 -12.21 -13.50
C GLN A 132 1.49 -10.80 -14.05
N ASN A 133 0.46 -10.11 -13.54
CA ASN A 133 0.11 -8.76 -13.93
C ASN A 133 -0.59 -8.05 -12.76
N CYS A 134 -0.34 -6.76 -12.61
CA CYS A 134 -1.07 -5.88 -11.71
C CYS A 134 -1.51 -4.63 -12.51
N PRO A 135 -2.82 -4.39 -12.70
CA PRO A 135 -3.26 -3.23 -13.49
C PRO A 135 -2.85 -1.87 -12.89
N CYS A 136 -2.52 -1.82 -11.59
CA CYS A 136 -1.97 -0.62 -10.98
C CYS A 136 -0.47 -0.43 -11.25
N ALA A 137 0.27 -1.48 -11.63
CA ALA A 137 1.70 -1.40 -11.88
C ALA A 137 1.99 -0.69 -13.20
N THR A 138 3.11 0.03 -13.23
CA THR A 138 3.66 0.60 -14.47
C THR A 138 3.96 -0.49 -15.51
N PRO A 139 4.03 -0.14 -16.81
CA PRO A 139 4.38 -1.09 -17.87
C PRO A 139 5.69 -1.84 -17.60
N GLU A 140 6.71 -1.16 -17.08
CA GLU A 140 8.03 -1.73 -16.78
C GLU A 140 7.93 -2.82 -15.70
N VAL A 141 7.16 -2.58 -14.65
CA VAL A 141 6.94 -3.56 -13.59
C VAL A 141 6.10 -4.74 -14.11
N ASN A 142 5.06 -4.49 -14.89
CA ASN A 142 4.26 -5.58 -15.47
C ASN A 142 5.07 -6.43 -16.46
N LYS A 143 5.98 -5.82 -17.22
CA LYS A 143 6.91 -6.54 -18.07
C LYS A 143 7.77 -7.50 -17.25
N TYR A 144 8.38 -7.03 -16.15
CA TYR A 144 9.13 -7.91 -15.24
C TYR A 144 8.28 -9.04 -14.65
N LEU A 145 7.05 -8.74 -14.21
CA LEU A 145 6.15 -9.76 -13.68
C LEU A 145 5.78 -10.81 -14.73
N ALA A 146 5.61 -10.43 -15.99
CA ALA A 146 5.28 -11.36 -17.07
C ALA A 146 6.49 -12.18 -17.53
N GLU A 147 7.67 -11.56 -17.63
CA GLU A 147 8.88 -12.19 -18.18
C GLU A 147 9.64 -13.05 -17.15
N MET A 148 9.55 -12.72 -15.86
CA MET A 148 10.19 -13.48 -14.77
C MET A 148 9.16 -14.38 -14.07
N PRO A 149 9.14 -15.70 -14.32
CA PRO A 149 8.21 -16.63 -13.70
C PRO A 149 8.28 -16.57 -12.17
N PHE A 150 7.15 -16.77 -11.50
CA PHE A 150 7.02 -16.63 -10.04
C PHE A 150 8.03 -17.50 -9.26
N GLU A 151 8.29 -18.69 -9.76
CA GLU A 151 9.21 -19.68 -9.18
C GLU A 151 10.66 -19.20 -9.24
N GLN A 152 11.01 -18.42 -10.27
CA GLN A 152 12.37 -17.92 -10.54
C GLN A 152 12.62 -16.55 -9.92
N ARG A 153 11.57 -15.86 -9.44
CA ARG A 153 11.73 -14.57 -8.78
C ARG A 153 12.52 -14.72 -7.47
N PRO A 154 13.31 -13.70 -7.10
CA PRO A 154 14.05 -13.71 -5.85
C PRO A 154 13.15 -13.94 -4.63
N LYS A 155 13.69 -14.66 -3.64
CA LYS A 155 13.00 -15.00 -2.40
C LYS A 155 13.28 -14.00 -1.29
N GLY A 156 12.51 -14.10 -0.21
CA GLY A 156 12.55 -13.14 0.87
C GLY A 156 11.80 -11.87 0.47
N ARG A 157 12.42 -10.72 0.68
CA ARG A 157 11.78 -9.44 0.42
C ARG A 157 12.51 -8.72 -0.70
N VAL A 158 11.77 -8.47 -1.77
CA VAL A 158 12.28 -7.90 -3.00
C VAL A 158 11.66 -6.52 -3.19
N HIS A 159 12.48 -5.51 -3.40
CA HIS A 159 12.05 -4.18 -3.82
C HIS A 159 12.17 -4.10 -5.34
N VAL A 160 11.09 -3.68 -5.98
CA VAL A 160 11.01 -3.48 -7.42
C VAL A 160 10.64 -2.03 -7.66
N PHE A 161 11.41 -1.34 -8.48
CA PHE A 161 11.11 0.01 -8.95
C PHE A 161 11.24 0.08 -10.46
N GLY A 162 10.16 0.40 -11.17
CA GLY A 162 10.17 0.50 -12.62
C GLY A 162 9.25 1.62 -13.11
N THR A 163 9.77 2.48 -13.96
CA THR A 163 9.03 3.63 -14.51
C THR A 163 9.75 4.21 -15.71
N GLU A 164 9.00 4.72 -16.68
CA GLU A 164 9.53 5.40 -17.85
C GLU A 164 10.49 6.58 -17.53
N LYS A 165 10.44 7.09 -16.28
CA LYS A 165 11.25 8.21 -15.79
C LYS A 165 12.67 7.82 -15.39
N ILE A 166 13.01 6.53 -15.33
CA ILE A 166 14.38 6.09 -15.04
C ILE A 166 15.28 6.49 -16.21
N VAL A 167 16.39 7.17 -15.89
CA VAL A 167 17.41 7.63 -16.85
C VAL A 167 18.76 6.95 -16.67
N SER A 168 19.02 6.33 -15.52
CA SER A 168 20.26 5.58 -15.27
C SER A 168 20.10 4.58 -14.12
N ILE A 169 20.68 3.39 -14.32
CA ILE A 169 20.84 2.31 -13.34
C ILE A 169 22.24 1.66 -13.50
N PRO A 170 22.83 1.09 -12.45
CA PRO A 170 24.17 0.47 -12.46
C PRO A 170 24.35 -0.72 -13.41
N GLU A 171 23.40 -1.67 -13.44
CA GLU A 171 23.42 -2.86 -14.30
C GLU A 171 22.05 -3.05 -14.97
N GLY A 172 22.04 -3.33 -16.27
CA GLY A 172 20.88 -3.13 -17.14
C GLY A 172 19.65 -4.04 -16.89
N PHE A 173 18.47 -3.43 -17.01
CA PHE A 173 17.28 -3.84 -17.77
C PHE A 173 16.41 -2.58 -17.91
N ASP A 174 15.83 -2.33 -19.08
CA ASP A 174 15.39 -0.98 -19.43
C ASP A 174 14.28 -0.47 -18.49
N LYS A 175 14.63 0.59 -17.74
CA LYS A 175 13.76 1.32 -16.83
C LYS A 175 13.14 0.51 -15.69
N ILE A 176 13.87 -0.49 -15.18
CA ILE A 176 13.50 -1.23 -13.97
C ILE A 176 14.71 -1.67 -13.17
N ILE A 177 14.55 -1.72 -11.85
CA ILE A 177 15.55 -2.20 -10.90
C ILE A 177 14.88 -3.08 -9.85
N VAL A 178 15.51 -4.22 -9.56
CA VAL A 178 15.03 -5.26 -8.65
C VAL A 178 16.14 -5.58 -7.67
N CYS A 179 15.91 -5.32 -6.38
CA CYS A 179 16.90 -5.58 -5.35
C CYS A 179 16.29 -6.34 -4.16
N ASN A 180 17.06 -7.24 -3.56
CA ASN A 180 16.65 -7.95 -2.35
C ASN A 180 17.07 -7.16 -1.11
N GLU A 181 16.20 -7.10 -0.10
CA GLU A 181 16.67 -6.81 1.26
C GLU A 181 17.67 -7.91 1.63
N ASP A 182 18.88 -7.53 2.02
CA ASP A 182 19.83 -8.49 2.57
C ASP A 182 19.12 -9.26 3.69
N SER A 183 19.24 -10.59 3.65
CA SER A 183 18.94 -11.44 4.79
C SER A 183 19.59 -10.78 6.00
N LYS A 184 18.79 -10.33 6.97
CA LYS A 184 19.28 -9.69 8.20
C LYS A 184 20.57 -10.40 8.63
N LYS A 185 21.73 -9.72 8.57
CA LYS A 185 22.88 -10.15 9.36
C LYS A 185 22.32 -10.37 10.75
N ASP A 186 22.50 -11.59 11.27
CA ASP A 186 21.95 -12.08 12.52
C ASP A 186 21.65 -10.94 13.49
N GLY A 187 20.38 -10.79 13.85
CA GLY A 187 20.02 -9.96 14.99
C GLY A 187 20.72 -10.55 16.20
N ARG A 188 21.94 -10.07 16.49
CA ARG A 188 22.72 -10.44 17.67
C ARG A 188 21.81 -10.25 18.87
N VAL A 189 21.38 -11.37 19.44
CA VAL A 189 20.62 -11.41 20.69
C VAL A 189 21.59 -11.01 21.80
N ILE A 190 21.72 -9.71 22.07
CA ILE A 190 22.35 -9.23 23.30
C ILE A 190 21.26 -9.06 24.34
N GLY A 191 20.89 -10.16 24.99
CA GLY A 191 20.07 -10.14 26.19
C GLY A 191 20.94 -10.49 27.40
N LYS A 192 21.39 -9.50 28.18
CA LYS A 192 21.89 -9.77 29.53
C LYS A 192 20.71 -10.20 30.41
N ARG A 193 20.81 -11.36 31.07
CA ARG A 193 19.91 -11.76 32.16
C ARG A 193 20.06 -10.74 33.29
N THR A 194 19.02 -9.96 33.58
CA THR A 194 18.94 -9.20 34.83
C THR A 194 17.83 -9.77 35.69
N VAL A 195 18.20 -10.27 36.86
CA VAL A 195 17.27 -10.67 37.91
C VAL A 195 16.96 -9.42 38.72
N ARG A 196 15.68 -9.03 38.80
CA ARG A 196 15.21 -8.04 39.77
C ARG A 196 14.15 -8.72 40.63
N ASN A 197 14.43 -8.85 41.93
CA ASN A 197 13.53 -9.42 42.95
C ASN A 197 13.00 -10.84 42.64
N GLY A 198 13.88 -11.76 42.20
CA GLY A 198 13.56 -13.20 42.18
C GLY A 198 12.45 -13.65 41.22
N ARG A 199 11.88 -12.77 40.38
CA ARG A 199 10.87 -13.11 39.38
C ARG A 199 11.46 -13.00 37.96
N PRO A 200 11.23 -14.00 37.08
CA PRO A 200 11.67 -13.91 35.69
C PRO A 200 10.87 -12.83 34.94
N THR A 201 11.54 -11.78 34.47
CA THR A 201 10.95 -10.77 33.59
C THR A 201 10.94 -11.25 32.13
N LYS A 202 9.86 -10.95 31.39
CA LYS A 202 9.76 -11.23 29.94
C LYS A 202 10.94 -10.56 29.21
N LYS A 203 11.62 -11.30 28.33
CA LYS A 203 12.64 -10.76 27.43
C LYS A 203 12.03 -9.59 26.64
N ILE A 204 12.48 -8.37 26.91
CA ILE A 204 12.21 -7.23 26.02
C ILE A 204 13.10 -7.47 24.80
N LYS A 205 12.52 -7.95 23.69
CA LYS A 205 13.22 -7.95 22.41
C LYS A 205 13.48 -6.50 22.03
N LYS A 206 14.73 -6.06 22.09
CA LYS A 206 15.14 -4.82 21.44
C LYS A 206 15.04 -5.08 19.94
N VAL A 207 13.90 -4.73 19.35
CA VAL A 207 13.73 -4.76 17.90
C VAL A 207 14.63 -3.64 17.38
N GLN A 208 15.71 -3.98 16.68
CA GLN A 208 16.44 -2.96 15.93
C GLN A 208 15.44 -2.30 14.96
N PRO A 209 15.38 -0.96 14.93
CA PRO A 209 14.59 -0.25 13.93
C PRO A 209 15.03 -0.73 12.56
N ARG A 210 14.06 -1.09 11.72
CA ARG A 210 14.29 -1.73 10.42
C ARG A 210 15.18 -0.93 9.47
N TYR A 211 15.28 0.39 9.69
CA TYR A 211 15.97 1.35 8.84
C TYR A 211 17.22 1.96 9.50
N GLU A 212 17.62 1.46 10.68
CA GLU A 212 18.84 1.92 11.35
C GLU A 212 20.05 1.36 10.60
N GLY A 213 20.78 2.21 9.86
CA GLY A 213 22.02 1.83 9.17
C GLY A 213 21.86 1.30 7.73
N ALA A 214 20.83 1.73 6.99
CA ALA A 214 20.78 1.47 5.54
C ALA A 214 21.93 2.23 4.85
N SER A 215 23.05 1.55 4.61
CA SER A 215 24.12 2.05 3.76
C SER A 215 23.63 2.01 2.31
N VAL A 216 23.75 3.13 1.61
CA VAL A 216 23.51 3.19 0.16
C VAL A 216 24.41 2.16 -0.51
N LYS A 217 23.81 1.26 -1.29
CA LYS A 217 24.53 0.30 -2.09
C LYS A 217 24.56 0.77 -3.54
N GLU A 218 25.74 0.79 -4.15
CA GLU A 218 25.90 1.28 -5.52
C GLU A 218 25.04 0.48 -6.49
N GLU A 219 24.92 -0.83 -6.32
CA GLU A 219 24.10 -1.73 -7.15
C GLU A 219 22.59 -1.47 -7.05
N ASN A 220 22.12 -0.77 -6.00
CA ASN A 220 20.71 -0.44 -5.80
C ASN A 220 20.33 0.96 -6.30
N LEU A 221 21.31 1.73 -6.81
CA LEU A 221 21.07 3.11 -7.19
C LEU A 221 20.18 3.18 -8.43
N CYS A 222 19.25 4.13 -8.40
CA CYS A 222 18.39 4.45 -9.51
C CYS A 222 18.34 5.96 -9.67
N THR A 223 18.52 6.45 -10.89
CA THR A 223 18.33 7.86 -11.22
C THR A 223 17.08 8.04 -12.05
N VAL A 224 16.19 8.93 -11.60
CA VAL A 224 15.00 9.35 -12.35
C VAL A 224 15.10 10.81 -12.78
N ASP A 225 14.47 11.15 -13.90
CA ASP A 225 14.20 12.53 -14.30
C ASP A 225 12.78 12.92 -13.88
N ILE A 226 12.68 13.99 -13.09
CA ILE A 226 11.42 14.59 -12.67
C ILE A 226 11.49 16.08 -12.98
N LEU A 227 10.67 16.53 -13.93
CA LEU A 227 10.62 17.93 -14.36
C LEU A 227 12.01 18.51 -14.72
N GLY A 228 12.85 17.72 -15.38
CA GLY A 228 14.21 18.11 -15.80
C GLY A 228 15.26 17.99 -14.69
N LYS A 229 14.88 17.56 -13.48
CA LYS A 229 15.81 17.33 -12.36
C LYS A 229 16.14 15.85 -12.24
N LYS A 230 17.43 15.54 -12.23
CA LYS A 230 17.93 14.18 -12.00
C LYS A 230 18.02 13.90 -10.51
N ILE A 231 17.34 12.87 -10.04
CA ILE A 231 17.33 12.46 -8.64
C ILE A 231 17.80 11.02 -8.54
N THR A 232 18.89 10.80 -7.81
CA THR A 232 19.48 9.48 -7.57
C THR A 232 19.15 9.02 -6.15
N PHE A 233 18.72 7.77 -6.00
CA PHE A 233 18.37 7.19 -4.70
C PHE A 233 18.59 5.68 -4.69
N ASP A 234 18.72 5.10 -3.49
CA ASP A 234 18.72 3.65 -3.27
C ASP A 234 17.27 3.12 -3.28
N VAL A 235 16.98 2.12 -4.11
CA VAL A 235 15.64 1.53 -4.27
C VAL A 235 15.11 0.87 -3.00
N GLN A 236 15.98 0.41 -2.10
CA GLN A 236 15.57 -0.09 -0.79
C GLN A 236 15.07 1.04 0.13
N GLY A 237 15.56 2.27 -0.10
CA GLY A 237 15.11 3.49 0.56
C GLY A 237 13.76 3.98 0.03
N PHE A 238 13.19 5.01 0.66
CA PHE A 238 11.91 5.59 0.22
C PHE A 238 12.08 6.45 -1.05
N PHE A 239 11.16 6.26 -1.99
CA PHE A 239 10.90 7.14 -3.12
C PHE A 239 9.42 7.02 -3.47
N GLN A 240 8.87 8.07 -4.08
CA GLN A 240 7.46 8.11 -4.45
C GLN A 240 7.12 7.00 -5.45
N SER A 241 5.90 6.47 -5.35
CA SER A 241 5.45 5.37 -6.22
C SER A 241 4.66 5.86 -7.43
N ASN A 242 3.96 7.00 -7.31
CA ASN A 242 3.14 7.57 -8.39
C ASN A 242 3.84 8.80 -8.98
N MET A 243 4.52 8.62 -10.11
CA MET A 243 5.27 9.71 -10.76
C MET A 243 4.36 10.81 -11.31
N GLN A 244 3.20 10.45 -11.88
CA GLN A 244 2.27 11.43 -12.46
C GLN A 244 1.70 12.37 -11.40
N VAL A 245 1.34 11.84 -10.22
CA VAL A 245 0.89 12.69 -9.11
C VAL A 245 2.04 13.52 -8.57
N LEU A 246 3.23 12.94 -8.41
CA LEU A 246 4.41 13.68 -7.95
C LEU A 246 4.74 14.88 -8.83
N GLU A 247 4.81 14.69 -10.15
CA GLU A 247 5.09 15.77 -11.11
C GLU A 247 4.03 16.87 -11.08
N LYS A 248 2.75 16.52 -10.86
CA LYS A 248 1.68 17.51 -10.69
C LYS A 248 1.70 18.22 -9.34
N THR A 249 2.14 17.54 -8.29
CA THR A 249 2.17 18.11 -6.93
C THR A 249 3.33 19.08 -6.74
N ILE A 250 4.49 18.84 -7.35
CA ILE A 250 5.70 19.66 -7.13
C ILE A 250 5.43 21.16 -7.37
N PRO A 251 4.91 21.60 -8.53
CA PRO A 251 4.69 23.03 -8.77
C PRO A 251 3.76 23.68 -7.74
N LEU A 252 2.73 22.96 -7.29
CA LEU A 252 1.74 23.47 -6.32
C LEU A 252 2.29 23.76 -4.93
N ILE A 253 3.49 23.27 -4.60
CA ILE A 253 4.10 23.44 -3.27
C ILE A 253 5.45 24.16 -3.32
N THR A 254 5.96 24.46 -4.52
CA THR A 254 7.24 25.15 -4.71
C THR A 254 7.10 26.54 -5.30
N GLU A 255 5.93 26.87 -5.85
CA GLU A 255 5.52 28.22 -6.24
C GLU A 255 4.87 28.94 -5.05
#